data_AF-A0AAD6RU07-F1
#
_entry.id   AF-A0AAD6RU07-F1
#
_cell.length_a   1.000
_cell.length_b   1.000
_cell.length_c   1.000
_cell.angle_alpha   90.00
_cell.angle_beta   90.00
_cell.angle_gamma   90.00
#
_symmetry.space_group_name_H-M   'P 1'
#
loop_
_entity.id
_entity.type
_entity.pdbx_description
1 polymer ?
#
loop_
_entity_poly.entity_id
_entity_poly.type
_entity_poly.pdbx_seq_one_letter_code
_entity_poly.pdbx_strand_id
1 'polypeptide(L)'
;MATEEVGTIKKVGDKYRSFLHKDTENTTQRRHGGPPSFDTVNQLIEEGRAKEWPKGSLEEEVQNAIKTWDMEIEHKTRAQDILRPSTLTRSSSLLMVHQTKTQFGREGLAAEEIIRMGSYNALLKNSLPKEFQYYNVDDETLESSHDAFRFALPRGLAWEVLSVYSALSKNHLNLITYAVK
;
A
#
# COMPACT_ATOMS: atom_id res chain seq x y z
N MET A 1 -49.80 -7.57 -6.34
CA MET A 1 -48.59 -7.89 -5.57
C MET A 1 -47.41 -7.73 -6.50
N ALA A 2 -46.69 -6.61 -6.40
CA ALA A 2 -45.48 -6.36 -7.18
C ALA A 2 -44.30 -6.91 -6.39
N THR A 3 -43.58 -7.85 -6.98
CA THR A 3 -42.30 -8.37 -6.49
C THR A 3 -41.23 -7.32 -6.76
N GLU A 4 -40.63 -6.80 -5.70
CA GLU A 4 -39.46 -5.93 -5.77
C GLU A 4 -38.26 -6.74 -6.28
N GLU A 5 -37.76 -6.38 -7.46
CA GLU A 5 -36.47 -6.86 -7.93
C GLU A 5 -35.38 -6.23 -7.08
N VAL A 6 -34.77 -7.04 -6.20
CA VAL A 6 -33.56 -6.67 -5.47
C VAL A 6 -32.45 -6.51 -6.51
N GLY A 7 -32.19 -5.26 -6.89
CA GLY A 7 -31.11 -4.89 -7.80
C GLY A 7 -29.77 -5.38 -7.25
N THR A 8 -29.17 -6.34 -7.94
CA THR A 8 -27.82 -6.83 -7.65
C THR A 8 -26.84 -5.66 -7.80
N ILE A 9 -26.40 -5.08 -6.67
CA ILE A 9 -25.35 -4.06 -6.66
C ILE A 9 -24.09 -4.73 -7.21
N LYS A 10 -23.74 -4.45 -8.47
CA LYS A 10 -22.40 -4.74 -9.00
C LYS A 10 -21.42 -4.00 -8.09
N LYS A 11 -20.68 -4.72 -7.24
CA LYS A 11 -19.49 -4.18 -6.57
C LYS A 11 -18.52 -3.76 -7.67
N VAL A 12 -18.53 -2.48 -8.01
CA VAL A 12 -17.50 -1.85 -8.85
C VAL A 12 -16.20 -2.01 -8.08
N GLY A 13 -15.21 -2.71 -8.67
CA GLY A 13 -13.91 -2.88 -8.03
C GLY A 13 -13.19 -1.54 -7.85
N ASP A 14 -12.37 -1.43 -6.82
CA ASP A 14 -11.54 -0.24 -6.60
C ASP A 14 -10.64 0.03 -7.83
N LYS A 15 -10.63 1.29 -8.29
CA LYS A 15 -9.94 1.73 -9.52
C LYS A 15 -8.44 1.43 -9.49
N TYR A 16 -7.80 1.54 -8.33
CA TYR A 16 -6.35 1.39 -8.19
C TYR A 16 -5.95 0.06 -7.56
N ARG A 17 -6.90 -0.66 -6.95
CA ARG A 17 -6.68 -1.92 -6.21
C ARG A 17 -7.59 -3.00 -6.76
N SER A 18 -7.31 -3.41 -8.00
CA SER A 18 -8.09 -4.44 -8.69
C SER A 18 -8.17 -5.79 -7.97
N PHE A 19 -7.27 -6.04 -7.01
CA PHE A 19 -7.24 -7.26 -6.19
C PHE A 19 -8.05 -7.15 -4.88
N LEU A 20 -8.56 -5.98 -4.50
CA LEU A 20 -9.25 -5.73 -3.22
C LEU A 20 -10.42 -6.70 -2.94
N HIS A 21 -11.10 -7.11 -4.01
CA HIS A 21 -12.24 -8.03 -3.94
C HIS A 21 -11.99 -9.38 -4.61
N LYS A 22 -10.77 -9.68 -5.08
CA LYS A 22 -10.45 -10.99 -5.65
C LYS A 22 -10.24 -12.09 -4.60
N ASP A 23 -10.15 -11.70 -3.33
CA ASP A 23 -10.18 -12.59 -2.16
C ASP A 23 -11.60 -13.17 -1.92
N THR A 24 -12.28 -13.65 -2.98
CA THR A 24 -13.68 -14.13 -2.95
C THR A 24 -13.88 -15.50 -2.32
N GLU A 25 -12.80 -16.20 -1.98
CA GLU A 25 -12.88 -17.39 -1.15
C GLU A 25 -12.74 -16.91 0.30
N ASN A 26 -13.73 -17.21 1.15
CA ASN A 26 -13.85 -16.78 2.57
C ASN A 26 -12.70 -17.23 3.51
N THR A 27 -11.49 -17.41 2.99
CA THR A 27 -10.30 -17.92 3.66
C THR A 27 -9.34 -16.82 4.08
N THR A 28 -9.39 -15.62 3.48
CA THR A 28 -8.50 -14.50 3.81
C THR A 28 -8.85 -13.90 5.17
N GLN A 29 -7.89 -13.82 6.09
CA GLN A 29 -8.10 -13.21 7.40
C GLN A 29 -7.82 -11.71 7.36
N ARG A 30 -8.85 -10.91 7.68
CA ARG A 30 -8.79 -9.45 7.70
C ARG A 30 -8.98 -8.92 9.11
N ARG A 31 -8.19 -7.91 9.49
CA ARG A 31 -8.22 -7.29 10.83
C ARG A 31 -9.59 -6.77 11.23
N HIS A 32 -10.30 -6.16 10.28
CA HIS A 32 -11.59 -5.50 10.51
C HIS A 32 -12.76 -6.24 9.85
N GLY A 33 -12.62 -7.54 9.62
CA GLY A 33 -13.70 -8.41 9.11
C GLY A 33 -14.11 -8.20 7.65
N GLY A 34 -13.58 -7.20 6.96
CA GLY A 34 -13.94 -6.87 5.58
C GLY A 34 -12.88 -6.06 4.84
N PRO A 35 -13.04 -5.84 3.53
CA PRO A 35 -12.16 -4.95 2.77
C PRO A 35 -12.39 -3.50 3.22
N PRO A 36 -11.33 -2.68 3.34
CA PRO A 36 -11.49 -1.24 3.54
C PRO A 36 -12.13 -0.56 2.33
N SER A 37 -12.75 0.61 2.54
CA SER A 37 -13.13 1.53 1.46
C SER A 37 -12.02 2.57 1.24
N PHE A 38 -11.78 2.93 -0.02
CA PHE A 38 -10.83 3.97 -0.42
C PHE A 38 -11.51 5.13 -1.16
N ASP A 39 -12.84 5.27 -1.08
CA ASP A 39 -13.58 6.24 -1.90
C ASP A 39 -13.08 7.69 -1.69
N THR A 40 -12.88 8.10 -0.44
CA THR A 40 -12.35 9.43 -0.09
C THR A 40 -10.93 9.65 -0.63
N VAL A 41 -10.06 8.65 -0.52
CA VAL A 41 -8.67 8.74 -1.00
C VAL A 41 -8.62 8.72 -2.53
N ASN A 42 -9.50 7.96 -3.17
CA ASN A 42 -9.61 7.93 -4.62
C ASN A 42 -10.10 9.29 -5.13
N GLN A 43 -11.08 9.90 -4.47
CA GLN A 43 -11.54 11.25 -4.78
C GLN A 43 -10.40 12.27 -4.66
N LEU A 44 -9.60 12.23 -3.59
CA LEU A 44 -8.41 13.08 -3.42
C LEU A 44 -7.41 12.94 -4.58
N ILE A 45 -7.15 11.70 -5.01
CA ILE A 45 -6.25 11.45 -6.14
C ILE A 45 -6.79 12.10 -7.40
N GLU A 46 -8.08 11.95 -7.69
CA GLU A 46 -8.72 12.52 -8.88
C GLU A 46 -8.74 14.07 -8.82
N GLU A 47 -9.06 14.66 -7.67
CA GLU A 47 -9.10 16.12 -7.47
C GLU A 47 -7.74 16.77 -7.74
N GLY A 48 -6.63 16.15 -7.29
CA GLY A 48 -5.30 16.70 -7.47
C GLY A 48 -4.48 16.05 -8.58
N ARG A 49 -5.07 15.20 -9.43
CA ARG A 49 -4.35 14.28 -10.34
C ARG A 49 -3.36 15.03 -11.24
N ALA A 50 -2.08 14.66 -11.19
CA ALA A 50 -1.03 15.29 -11.98
C ALA A 50 -0.69 14.48 -13.24
N LYS A 51 -0.80 13.15 -13.17
CA LYS A 51 -0.47 12.23 -14.26
C LYS A 51 -1.61 11.26 -14.51
N GLU A 52 -1.85 10.98 -15.80
CA GLU A 52 -2.68 9.88 -16.24
C GLU A 52 -1.81 8.92 -17.06
N TRP A 53 -1.65 7.71 -16.54
CA TRP A 53 -0.78 6.71 -17.12
C TRP A 53 -1.56 5.79 -18.07
N PRO A 54 -1.03 5.45 -19.25
CA PRO A 54 -1.66 4.48 -20.13
C PRO A 54 -1.83 3.13 -19.44
N LYS A 55 -2.92 2.44 -19.74
CA LYS A 55 -3.17 1.10 -19.21
C LYS A 55 -2.07 0.13 -19.60
N GLY A 56 -1.50 -0.60 -18.63
CA GLY A 56 -0.38 -1.53 -18.81
C GLY A 56 1.00 -0.87 -18.86
N SER A 57 1.08 0.45 -18.63
CA SER A 57 2.36 1.15 -18.43
C SER A 57 3.01 0.70 -17.11
N LEU A 58 4.34 0.89 -17.03
CA LEU A 58 5.08 0.55 -15.81
C LEU A 58 4.62 1.42 -14.64
N GLU A 59 4.37 2.70 -14.88
CA GLU A 59 3.91 3.65 -13.86
C GLU A 59 2.54 3.30 -13.31
N GLU A 60 1.59 2.89 -14.16
CA GLU A 60 0.29 2.40 -13.72
C GLU A 60 0.44 1.13 -12.88
N GLU A 61 1.23 0.15 -13.35
CA GLU A 61 1.48 -1.10 -12.63
C GLU A 61 2.09 -0.84 -11.25
N VAL A 62 3.13 0.00 -11.19
CA VAL A 62 3.83 0.36 -9.94
C VAL A 62 2.90 1.08 -8.98
N GLN A 63 2.11 2.03 -9.48
CA GLN A 63 1.17 2.77 -8.66
C GLN A 63 0.14 1.85 -8.01
N ASN A 64 -0.48 1.00 -8.82
CA ASN A 64 -1.51 0.06 -8.34
C ASN A 64 -0.91 -1.00 -7.42
N ALA A 65 0.33 -1.43 -7.69
CA ALA A 65 1.03 -2.39 -6.87
C ALA A 65 1.36 -1.86 -5.48
N ILE A 66 1.91 -0.64 -5.35
CA ILE A 66 2.21 -0.02 -4.05
C ILE A 66 0.92 0.19 -3.25
N LYS A 67 -0.13 0.73 -3.90
CA LYS A 67 -1.44 0.95 -3.27
C LYS A 67 -2.09 -0.34 -2.79
N THR A 68 -1.93 -1.43 -3.54
CA THR A 68 -2.43 -2.76 -3.16
C THR A 68 -1.60 -3.34 -2.02
N TRP A 69 -0.27 -3.26 -2.11
CA TRP A 69 0.64 -3.78 -1.09
C TRP A 69 0.42 -3.14 0.28
N ASP A 70 0.33 -1.81 0.34
CA ASP A 70 0.09 -1.07 1.58
C ASP A 70 -1.27 -1.46 2.20
N MET A 71 -2.32 -1.53 1.37
CA MET A 71 -3.63 -2.02 1.79
C MET A 71 -3.56 -3.43 2.39
N GLU A 72 -2.81 -4.34 1.78
CA GLU A 72 -2.72 -5.73 2.24
C GLU A 72 -2.03 -5.88 3.58
N ILE A 73 -0.90 -5.20 3.81
CA ILE A 73 -0.19 -5.28 5.09
C ILE A 73 -1.03 -4.71 6.24
N GLU A 74 -1.68 -3.59 5.98
CA GLU A 74 -2.47 -2.90 6.99
C GLU A 74 -3.73 -3.70 7.36
N HIS A 75 -4.32 -4.45 6.42
CA HIS A 75 -5.64 -5.06 6.63
C HIS A 75 -5.62 -6.59 6.75
N LYS A 76 -4.57 -7.30 6.29
CA LYS A 76 -4.43 -8.75 6.41
C LYS A 76 -3.59 -9.13 7.63
N THR A 77 -3.90 -10.26 8.27
CA THR A 77 -3.22 -10.71 9.50
C THR A 77 -2.21 -11.84 9.28
N ARG A 78 -2.20 -12.46 8.09
CA ARG A 78 -1.33 -13.61 7.79
C ARG A 78 -0.48 -13.32 6.55
N ALA A 79 0.82 -13.61 6.64
CA ALA A 79 1.75 -13.40 5.53
C ALA A 79 1.37 -14.20 4.28
N GLN A 80 0.83 -15.41 4.45
CA GLN A 80 0.36 -16.24 3.33
C GLN A 80 -0.82 -15.63 2.54
N ASP A 81 -1.55 -14.67 3.13
CA ASP A 81 -2.68 -14.01 2.48
C ASP A 81 -2.24 -12.78 1.65
N ILE A 82 -0.99 -12.33 1.81
CA ILE A 82 -0.43 -11.19 1.08
C ILE A 82 0.01 -11.63 -0.32
N LEU A 83 -0.35 -10.85 -1.33
CA LEU A 83 0.05 -11.11 -2.70
C LEU A 83 1.57 -10.93 -2.86
N ARG A 84 2.17 -11.84 -3.62
CA ARG A 84 3.59 -11.73 -3.95
C ARG A 84 3.83 -10.49 -4.82
N PRO A 85 4.95 -9.75 -4.64
CA PRO A 85 5.30 -8.62 -5.50
C PRO A 85 5.27 -8.93 -7.00
N SER A 86 5.67 -10.14 -7.39
CA SER A 86 5.63 -10.63 -8.78
C SER A 86 4.22 -10.78 -9.35
N THR A 87 3.19 -10.88 -8.51
CA THR A 87 1.78 -10.90 -8.93
C THR A 87 1.25 -9.50 -9.17
N LEU A 88 1.80 -8.49 -8.50
CA LEU A 88 1.33 -7.11 -8.54
C LEU A 88 1.95 -6.31 -9.70
N THR A 89 3.20 -6.58 -10.05
CA THR A 89 3.92 -5.86 -11.12
C THR A 89 5.02 -6.72 -11.74
N ARG A 90 5.32 -6.46 -13.02
CA ARG A 90 6.47 -7.06 -13.71
C ARG A 90 7.81 -6.56 -13.16
N SER A 91 7.82 -5.41 -12.51
CA SER A 91 9.01 -4.82 -11.90
C SER A 91 9.00 -5.00 -10.38
N SER A 92 8.89 -6.25 -9.93
CA SER A 92 8.75 -6.60 -8.51
C SER A 92 9.89 -6.06 -7.64
N SER A 93 11.10 -5.87 -8.20
CA SER A 93 12.23 -5.24 -7.52
C SER A 93 11.96 -3.79 -7.06
N LEU A 94 11.03 -3.06 -7.71
CA LEU A 94 10.58 -1.73 -7.28
C LEU A 94 9.82 -1.77 -5.95
N LEU A 95 9.00 -2.81 -5.75
CA LEU A 95 8.33 -3.05 -4.48
C LEU A 95 9.29 -3.56 -3.41
N MET A 96 10.36 -4.27 -3.82
CA MET A 96 11.40 -4.75 -2.89
C MET A 96 12.31 -3.62 -2.37
N VAL A 97 12.24 -2.42 -2.93
CA VAL A 97 12.83 -1.23 -2.28
C VAL A 97 12.15 -0.96 -0.93
N HIS A 98 10.85 -1.27 -0.82
CA HIS A 98 10.08 -1.22 0.43
C HIS A 98 10.12 -2.55 1.20
N GLN A 99 10.23 -3.68 0.50
CA GLN A 99 10.49 -4.99 1.09
C GLN A 99 11.98 -5.36 0.99
N THR A 100 12.75 -4.79 1.91
CA THR A 100 13.72 -5.60 2.64
C THR A 100 14.78 -6.33 1.79
N LYS A 101 15.52 -5.57 0.99
CA LYS A 101 16.97 -5.79 0.87
C LYS A 101 17.71 -4.46 0.68
N THR A 102 18.35 -4.04 1.78
CA THR A 102 19.54 -3.18 1.81
C THR A 102 19.50 -1.96 0.89
N GLN A 103 18.85 -0.88 1.32
CA GLN A 103 19.16 0.46 0.79
C GLN A 103 19.81 1.41 1.80
N PHE A 104 20.02 0.98 3.05
CA PHE A 104 20.71 1.77 4.09
C PHE A 104 21.50 0.91 5.10
N GLY A 105 22.02 -0.26 4.70
CA GLY A 105 22.81 -1.13 5.59
C GLY A 105 22.03 -1.86 6.69
N ARG A 106 20.71 -1.98 6.56
CA ARG A 106 19.84 -2.70 7.53
C ARG A 106 19.44 -4.09 7.03
N GLU A 107 19.36 -5.04 7.96
CA GLU A 107 18.74 -6.33 7.74
C GLU A 107 17.26 -6.14 7.33
N GLY A 108 16.82 -6.96 6.38
CA GLY A 108 15.46 -6.94 5.91
C GLY A 108 14.50 -7.53 6.95
N LEU A 109 13.34 -6.88 7.16
CA LEU A 109 12.24 -7.43 7.96
C LEU A 109 11.52 -8.58 7.23
N ALA A 110 11.14 -9.60 7.98
CA ALA A 110 10.27 -10.66 7.48
C ALA A 110 8.84 -10.13 7.27
N ALA A 111 8.06 -10.77 6.39
CA ALA A 111 6.69 -10.35 6.12
C ALA A 111 5.82 -10.40 7.39
N GLU A 112 6.03 -11.41 8.24
CA GLU A 112 5.38 -11.58 9.53
C GLU A 112 5.69 -10.42 10.50
N GLU A 113 6.92 -9.89 10.47
CA GLU A 113 7.31 -8.74 11.28
C GLU A 113 6.63 -7.46 10.81
N ILE A 114 6.59 -7.23 9.49
CA ILE A 114 5.93 -6.07 8.89
C ILE A 114 4.42 -6.09 9.21
N ILE A 115 3.76 -7.25 9.09
CA ILE A 115 2.35 -7.42 9.47
C ILE A 115 2.15 -7.15 10.96
N ARG A 116 3.09 -7.55 11.81
CA ARG A 116 2.96 -7.33 13.26
C ARG A 116 3.09 -5.86 13.63
N MET A 117 4.04 -5.14 13.02
CA MET A 117 4.32 -3.75 13.39
C MET A 117 3.53 -2.71 12.60
N GLY A 118 3.07 -3.02 11.39
CA GLY A 118 2.42 -2.07 10.48
C GLY A 118 3.40 -1.42 9.50
N SER A 119 2.89 -0.94 8.36
CA SER A 119 3.68 -0.34 7.28
C SER A 119 4.34 0.96 7.73
N TYR A 120 3.63 1.80 8.48
CA TYR A 120 4.16 3.06 9.00
C TYR A 120 5.34 2.86 9.94
N ASN A 121 5.22 1.96 10.91
CA ASN A 121 6.30 1.61 11.82
C ASN A 121 7.50 1.02 11.08
N ALA A 122 7.26 0.16 10.08
CA ALA A 122 8.33 -0.41 9.26
C ALA A 122 9.07 0.66 8.44
N LEU A 123 8.36 1.63 7.88
CA LEU A 123 8.91 2.67 7.01
C LEU A 123 9.57 3.82 7.78
N LEU A 124 8.99 4.25 8.90
CA LEU A 124 9.50 5.37 9.69
C LEU A 124 10.62 4.98 10.66
N LYS A 125 10.87 3.68 10.83
CA LYS A 125 11.98 3.20 11.65
C LYS A 125 13.27 3.82 11.18
N ASN A 126 13.94 4.55 12.07
CA ASN A 126 15.19 5.22 11.78
C ASN A 126 16.17 5.06 12.94
N SER A 127 17.43 5.46 12.73
CA SER A 127 18.50 5.36 13.73
C SER A 127 18.97 6.75 14.14
N LEU A 128 18.13 7.77 13.96
CA LEU A 128 18.44 9.13 14.36
C LEU A 128 18.53 9.20 15.89
N PRO A 129 19.29 10.14 16.45
CA PRO A 129 19.24 10.42 17.89
C PRO A 129 17.81 10.69 18.37
N LYS A 130 17.48 10.29 19.60
CA LYS A 130 16.10 10.38 20.15
C LYS A 130 15.52 11.79 20.07
N GLU A 131 16.34 12.82 20.25
CA GLU A 131 15.93 14.23 20.12
C GLU A 131 15.41 14.63 18.73
N PHE A 132 15.72 13.85 17.69
CA PHE A 132 15.24 14.05 16.32
C PHE A 132 14.19 13.03 15.88
N GLN A 133 13.76 12.14 16.79
CA GLN A 133 12.69 11.17 16.54
C GLN A 133 11.34 11.74 16.97
N TYR A 134 10.74 12.57 16.12
CA TYR A 134 9.40 13.11 16.34
C TYR A 134 8.28 12.06 16.28
N TYR A 135 8.56 10.93 15.64
CA TYR A 135 7.76 9.71 15.67
C TYR A 135 8.66 8.58 16.16
N ASN A 136 8.35 8.03 17.33
CA ASN A 136 9.14 6.96 17.93
C ASN A 136 8.45 5.61 17.71
N VAL A 137 8.99 4.80 16.80
CA VAL A 137 8.48 3.47 16.47
C VAL A 137 8.47 2.53 17.67
N ASP A 138 9.38 2.72 18.63
CA ASP A 138 9.47 1.84 19.80
C ASP A 138 8.33 2.08 20.82
N ASP A 139 7.65 3.23 20.72
CA ASP A 139 6.51 3.58 21.58
C ASP A 139 5.15 3.25 20.94
N GLU A 140 5.13 2.82 19.68
CA GLU A 140 3.91 2.67 18.87
C GLU A 140 3.58 1.20 18.60
N THR A 141 2.32 0.81 18.82
CA THR A 141 1.76 -0.43 18.27
C THR A 141 1.29 -0.22 16.83
N LEU A 142 0.88 -1.29 16.16
CA LEU A 142 0.23 -1.16 14.86
C LEU A 142 -1.02 -0.27 14.97
N GLU A 143 -1.84 -0.50 15.99
CA GLU A 143 -3.09 0.23 16.21
C GLU A 143 -2.83 1.71 16.52
N SER A 144 -1.91 2.01 17.44
CA SER A 144 -1.62 3.41 17.80
C SER A 144 -0.95 4.17 16.66
N SER A 145 -0.06 3.52 15.90
CA SER A 145 0.50 4.09 14.67
C SER A 145 -0.61 4.42 13.66
N HIS A 146 -1.53 3.48 13.44
CA HIS A 146 -2.60 3.67 12.47
C HIS A 146 -3.55 4.79 12.89
N ASP A 147 -3.85 4.90 14.18
CA ASP A 147 -4.68 5.98 14.74
C ASP A 147 -3.98 7.33 14.65
N ALA A 148 -2.68 7.41 14.97
CA ALA A 148 -1.88 8.63 14.81
C ALA A 148 -1.87 9.11 13.36
N PHE A 149 -1.68 8.19 12.39
CA PHE A 149 -1.71 8.52 10.97
C PHE A 149 -3.09 8.94 10.48
N ARG A 150 -4.17 8.27 10.91
CA ARG A 150 -5.55 8.70 10.58
C ARG A 150 -5.89 10.05 11.19
N PHE A 151 -5.40 10.33 12.39
CA PHE A 151 -5.60 11.62 13.02
C PHE A 151 -4.86 12.75 12.27
N ALA A 152 -3.60 12.51 11.87
CA ALA A 152 -2.81 13.47 11.11
C ALA A 152 -3.31 13.65 9.66
N LEU A 153 -3.84 12.59 9.04
CA LEU A 153 -4.33 12.55 7.68
C LEU A 153 -5.80 12.09 7.65
N PRO A 154 -6.76 12.94 8.09
CA PRO A 154 -8.16 12.54 8.25
C PRO A 154 -8.86 12.22 6.94
N ARG A 155 -8.34 12.71 5.80
CA ARG A 155 -8.82 12.38 4.46
C ARG A 155 -8.11 11.16 3.84
N GLY A 156 -7.16 10.57 4.57
CA GLY A 156 -6.25 9.52 4.14
C GLY A 156 -5.01 10.03 3.41
N LEU A 157 -4.14 9.11 3.00
CA LEU A 157 -2.89 9.39 2.30
C LEU A 157 -3.07 9.16 0.79
N ALA A 158 -3.17 10.24 0.01
CA ALA A 158 -3.30 10.14 -1.44
C ALA A 158 -1.92 10.15 -2.10
N TRP A 159 -1.40 8.96 -2.41
CA TRP A 159 -0.11 8.78 -3.08
C TRP A 159 -0.24 8.57 -4.61
N GLU A 160 0.55 9.31 -5.39
CA GLU A 160 0.56 9.27 -6.86
C GLU A 160 1.99 9.11 -7.41
N VAL A 161 2.18 8.24 -8.41
CA VAL A 161 3.43 8.10 -9.16
C VAL A 161 3.55 9.23 -10.20
N LEU A 162 4.65 9.98 -10.14
CA LEU A 162 4.96 11.05 -11.09
C LEU A 162 5.89 10.59 -12.23
N SER A 163 6.78 9.65 -11.95
CA SER A 163 7.58 8.92 -12.95
C SER A 163 8.27 7.70 -12.34
N VAL A 164 8.60 6.73 -13.18
CA VAL A 164 9.42 5.57 -12.82
C VAL A 164 10.64 5.52 -13.75
N TYR A 165 11.83 5.54 -13.16
CA TYR A 165 13.09 5.33 -13.86
C TYR A 165 13.66 3.96 -13.50
N SER A 166 13.79 3.10 -14.50
CA SER A 166 14.39 1.77 -14.36
C SER A 166 15.65 1.71 -15.21
N ALA A 167 16.81 1.55 -14.57
CA ALA A 167 18.09 1.42 -15.29
C ALA A 167 18.28 -0.04 -15.75
N LEU A 168 18.65 -0.24 -17.02
CA LEU A 168 18.92 -1.56 -17.61
C LEU A 168 20.25 -2.21 -17.14
N SER A 169 21.02 -1.55 -16.27
CA SER A 169 22.34 -2.06 -15.86
C SER A 169 22.28 -2.80 -14.51
N LYS A 170 23.20 -3.75 -14.32
CA LYS A 170 23.29 -4.70 -13.18
C LYS A 170 23.34 -4.06 -11.78
N ASN A 171 23.46 -2.74 -11.69
CA ASN A 171 23.39 -1.98 -10.44
C ASN A 171 21.99 -1.37 -10.32
N HIS A 172 21.10 -2.12 -9.66
CA HIS A 172 19.65 -1.93 -9.52
C HIS A 172 19.20 -0.65 -8.79
N LEU A 173 19.57 0.53 -9.28
CA LEU A 173 18.97 1.78 -8.82
C LEU A 173 17.76 2.10 -9.69
N ASN A 174 16.60 1.71 -9.20
CA ASN A 174 15.35 2.20 -9.71
C ASN A 174 14.91 3.42 -8.90
N LEU A 175 14.46 4.47 -9.57
CA LEU A 175 13.97 5.69 -8.92
C LEU A 175 12.48 5.86 -9.22
N ILE A 176 11.69 6.01 -8.16
CA ILE A 176 10.28 6.40 -8.25
C ILE A 176 10.19 7.84 -7.77
N THR A 177 9.65 8.73 -8.60
CA THR A 177 9.23 10.05 -8.14
C THR A 177 7.72 10.02 -7.88
N TYR A 178 7.28 10.64 -6.79
CA TYR A 178 5.91 10.57 -6.34
C TYR A 178 5.43 11.88 -5.73
N ALA A 179 4.12 12.04 -5.66
CA ALA A 179 3.44 13.12 -4.94
C ALA A 179 2.58 12.53 -3.82
N VAL A 180 2.46 13.29 -2.72
CA VAL A 180 1.53 13.04 -1.63
C VAL A 180 0.57 14.23 -1.56
N LYS A 181 -0.73 13.94 -1.44
CA LYS A 181 -1.82 14.92 -1.38
C LYS A 181 -2.67 14.70 -0.14
#